data_AF-A0A1H1ITQ2-F1
#
_entry.id   AF-A0A1H1ITQ2-F1
#
_cell.length_a   1.000
_cell.length_b   1.000
_cell.length_c   1.000
_cell.angle_alpha   90.00
_cell.angle_beta   90.00
_cell.angle_gamma   90.00
#
_symmetry.space_group_name_H-M   'P 1'
#
loop_
_entity.id
_entity.type
_entity.pdbx_description
1 polymer ?
#
loop_
_entity_poly.entity_id
_entity_poly.type
_entity_poly.pdbx_seq_one_letter_code
_entity_poly.pdbx_strand_id
1 'polypeptide(L)'
;MPADALSSPRAFSAIERMLALRYLRARGKDSFISVIAIFSFIGVMLGVATLIIVMSVMGGFRQELYAKFLGFNGHFLLNPIEAPLTDYKDVVERLSKVPGVASAKGFIEGQALVSSPNGAAFALVRGMAGADLAKVPGVAKNIRYGGLEDFDAAANIAIGLRLAQQLGVTVGDKVTLISPRGATTPMGVVPRLKAYTVVAEFEAGMSVIDSSNVFIPFREADNFFDKEGEATVIEVFLDNPDRIDEMRPVIEKAAGRPTLITDWRQSNRTFFSALAVERNVMFLILLLIVLVAALNIVSGMIMLVKDKGSAIAILRTMGATQGTIMRVFLLTGGAIGVAGTFAGFLLGLLITLNVESIRQFLSRLTGTTLFSPELYFLSQLPAVLDWHEVATITMIAFVLSLLATLYPAWKAASLDPVEQLRRG
;
A
#
# COMPACT_ATOMS: atom_id res chain seq x y z
N MET A 1 -65.58 21.58 22.23
CA MET A 1 -64.60 20.56 21.80
C MET A 1 -64.72 20.37 20.29
N PRO A 2 -63.65 20.03 19.54
CA PRO A 2 -62.33 19.54 19.98
C PRO A 2 -61.22 20.58 19.73
N ALA A 3 -60.13 20.74 20.49
CA ALA A 3 -59.22 19.82 21.19
C ALA A 3 -58.20 19.07 20.30
N ASP A 4 -57.99 19.47 19.04
CA ASP A 4 -57.10 18.73 18.11
C ASP A 4 -55.88 19.49 17.54
N ALA A 5 -55.47 20.64 18.10
CA ALA A 5 -54.39 21.45 17.50
C ALA A 5 -53.00 21.34 18.17
N LEU A 6 -52.81 20.47 19.17
CA LEU A 6 -51.47 20.20 19.72
C LEU A 6 -51.00 18.82 19.28
N SER A 7 -50.83 18.66 17.96
CA SER A 7 -50.05 17.53 17.44
C SER A 7 -48.68 17.58 18.10
N SER A 8 -48.36 16.55 18.88
CA SER A 8 -47.02 16.31 19.41
C SER A 8 -46.01 16.58 18.29
N PRO A 9 -45.02 17.46 18.51
CA PRO A 9 -44.10 17.84 17.45
C PRO A 9 -43.45 16.57 16.92
N ARG A 10 -43.64 16.30 15.62
CA ARG A 10 -42.97 15.19 14.94
C ARG A 10 -41.48 15.27 15.25
N ALA A 11 -40.86 14.14 15.57
CA ALA A 11 -39.42 14.09 15.80
C ALA A 11 -38.67 14.72 14.60
N PHE A 12 -37.66 15.55 14.88
CA PHE A 12 -36.88 16.29 13.88
C PHE A 12 -37.69 17.32 13.08
N SER A 13 -38.59 18.04 13.77
CA SER A 13 -39.44 19.08 13.19
C SER A 13 -38.64 20.26 12.60
N ALA A 14 -39.30 21.08 11.76
CA ALA A 14 -38.68 22.26 11.17
C ALA A 14 -38.14 23.25 12.24
N ILE A 15 -38.79 23.33 13.39
CA ILE A 15 -38.37 24.17 14.52
C ILE A 15 -37.07 23.63 15.14
N GLU A 16 -36.97 22.31 15.34
CA GLU A 16 -35.75 21.68 15.88
C GLU A 16 -34.55 21.90 14.94
N ARG A 17 -34.76 21.78 13.61
CA ARG A 17 -33.73 22.04 12.60
C ARG A 17 -33.31 23.51 12.54
N MET A 18 -34.28 24.43 12.57
CA MET A 18 -34.02 25.87 12.59
C MET A 18 -33.21 26.28 13.82
N LEU A 19 -33.57 25.74 15.00
CA LEU A 19 -32.86 26.04 16.24
C LEU A 19 -31.43 25.50 16.22
N ALA A 20 -31.23 24.26 15.74
CA ALA A 20 -29.91 23.67 15.57
C ALA A 20 -29.03 24.51 14.62
N LEU A 21 -29.56 24.92 13.46
CA LEU A 21 -28.83 25.78 12.51
C LEU A 21 -28.47 27.14 13.13
N ARG A 22 -29.36 27.71 13.94
CA ARG A 22 -29.12 28.99 14.62
C ARG A 22 -28.05 28.87 15.69
N TYR A 23 -27.97 27.75 16.40
CA TYR A 23 -26.90 27.48 17.37
C TYR A 23 -25.54 27.28 16.70
N LEU A 24 -25.51 26.72 15.48
CA LEU A 24 -24.29 26.67 14.65
C LEU A 24 -23.87 28.05 14.12
N ARG A 25 -24.84 28.88 13.75
CA ARG A 25 -24.62 30.18 13.09
C ARG A 25 -24.77 31.33 14.09
N ALA A 26 -23.90 31.38 15.10
CA ALA A 26 -23.88 32.47 16.06
C ALA A 26 -23.24 33.75 15.46
N ARG A 27 -23.91 34.90 15.58
CA ARG A 27 -23.42 36.24 15.17
C ARG A 27 -23.39 37.15 16.41
N GLY A 28 -22.33 37.94 16.58
CA GLY A 28 -22.22 38.94 17.67
C GLY A 28 -21.56 38.41 18.95
N LYS A 29 -22.09 38.78 20.14
CA LYS A 29 -21.55 38.41 21.47
C LYS A 29 -21.41 36.90 21.73
N ASP A 30 -22.03 36.06 20.90
CA ASP A 30 -21.95 34.59 20.92
C ASP A 30 -20.78 34.02 20.08
N SER A 31 -19.81 34.84 19.63
CA SER A 31 -18.72 34.43 18.74
C SER A 31 -17.88 33.24 19.25
N PHE A 32 -17.68 33.14 20.57
CA PHE A 32 -16.91 32.06 21.20
C PHE A 32 -17.50 30.66 20.91
N ILE A 33 -18.82 30.58 20.77
CA ILE A 33 -19.55 29.35 20.47
C ILE A 33 -19.31 28.90 19.02
N SER A 34 -19.26 29.85 18.08
CA SER A 34 -18.93 29.55 16.68
C SER A 34 -17.50 29.03 16.54
N VAL A 35 -16.57 29.53 17.35
CA VAL A 35 -15.17 29.09 17.35
C VAL A 35 -15.03 27.62 17.75
N ILE A 36 -15.77 27.16 18.76
CA ILE A 36 -15.75 25.76 19.22
C ILE A 36 -16.32 24.82 18.15
N ALA A 37 -17.41 25.22 17.49
CA ALA A 37 -17.98 24.46 16.38
C ALA A 37 -16.99 24.35 15.21
N ILE A 38 -16.25 25.42 14.91
CA ILE A 38 -15.18 25.43 13.89
C ILE A 38 -14.04 24.48 14.30
N PHE A 39 -13.57 24.51 15.54
CA PHE A 39 -12.51 23.59 16.01
C PHE A 39 -12.94 22.12 15.97
N SER A 40 -14.19 21.84 16.34
CA SER A 40 -14.75 20.48 16.24
C SER A 40 -14.86 20.05 14.78
N PHE A 41 -15.34 20.93 13.91
CA PHE A 41 -15.42 20.69 12.46
C PHE A 41 -14.03 20.43 11.86
N ILE A 42 -13.04 21.29 12.13
CA ILE A 42 -11.66 21.13 11.63
C ILE A 42 -11.05 19.84 12.16
N GLY A 43 -11.27 19.51 13.44
CA GLY A 43 -10.76 18.27 14.04
C GLY A 43 -11.30 17.01 13.33
N VAL A 44 -12.60 16.96 13.06
CA VAL A 44 -13.22 15.85 12.32
C VAL A 44 -12.75 15.84 10.87
N MET A 45 -12.72 17.00 10.21
CA MET A 45 -12.28 17.15 8.81
C MET A 45 -10.84 16.66 8.62
N LEU A 46 -9.90 17.13 9.44
CA LEU A 46 -8.50 16.72 9.37
C LEU A 46 -8.31 15.27 9.78
N GLY A 47 -9.07 14.78 10.77
CA GLY A 47 -9.08 13.37 11.14
C GLY A 47 -9.44 12.49 9.93
N VAL A 48 -10.61 12.69 9.33
CA VAL A 48 -11.07 11.89 8.18
C VAL A 48 -10.14 12.03 6.97
N ALA A 49 -9.69 13.25 6.66
CA ALA A 49 -8.75 13.47 5.55
C ALA A 49 -7.44 12.70 5.76
N THR A 50 -6.85 12.79 6.95
CA THR A 50 -5.60 12.10 7.31
C THR A 50 -5.75 10.59 7.20
N LEU A 51 -6.88 10.03 7.68
CA LEU A 51 -7.14 8.60 7.60
C LEU A 51 -7.18 8.11 6.15
N ILE A 52 -7.87 8.84 5.27
CA ILE A 52 -7.97 8.51 3.83
C ILE A 52 -6.59 8.58 3.17
N ILE A 53 -5.83 9.65 3.42
CA ILE A 53 -4.50 9.85 2.81
C ILE A 53 -3.56 8.72 3.22
N VAL A 54 -3.46 8.46 4.53
CA VAL A 54 -2.54 7.47 5.08
C VAL A 54 -2.87 6.08 4.55
N MET A 55 -4.14 5.68 4.56
CA MET A 55 -4.55 4.36 4.05
C MET A 55 -4.31 4.23 2.55
N SER A 56 -4.58 5.28 1.77
CA SER A 56 -4.38 5.23 0.32
C SER A 56 -2.89 5.15 -0.07
N VAL A 57 -2.02 5.89 0.63
CA VAL A 57 -0.57 5.84 0.40
C VAL A 57 -0.03 4.48 0.81
N MET A 58 -0.41 3.96 1.99
CA MET A 58 0.06 2.66 2.45
C MET A 58 -0.49 1.50 1.59
N GLY A 59 -1.76 1.58 1.19
CA GLY A 59 -2.38 0.65 0.25
C GLY A 59 -1.68 0.66 -1.11
N GLY A 60 -1.41 1.85 -1.67
CA GLY A 60 -0.66 2.01 -2.91
C GLY A 60 0.76 1.46 -2.81
N PHE A 61 1.46 1.73 -1.70
CA PHE A 61 2.81 1.21 -1.46
C PHE A 61 2.82 -0.32 -1.43
N ARG A 62 1.85 -0.91 -0.71
CA ARG A 62 1.66 -2.35 -0.65
C ARG A 62 1.40 -2.95 -2.02
N GLN A 63 0.49 -2.35 -2.80
CA GLN A 63 0.12 -2.82 -4.13
C GLN A 63 1.31 -2.75 -5.10
N GLU A 64 2.04 -1.63 -5.11
CA GLU A 64 3.20 -1.47 -5.97
C GLU A 64 4.28 -2.49 -5.63
N LEU A 65 4.57 -2.68 -4.33
CA LEU A 65 5.51 -3.71 -3.89
C LEU A 65 5.05 -5.11 -4.31
N TYR A 66 3.79 -5.48 -4.08
CA TYR A 66 3.25 -6.77 -4.51
C TYR A 66 3.40 -6.96 -6.03
N ALA A 67 3.01 -5.96 -6.82
CA ALA A 67 3.08 -6.00 -8.28
C ALA A 67 4.53 -6.17 -8.77
N LYS A 68 5.49 -5.49 -8.14
CA LYS A 68 6.91 -5.59 -8.50
C LYS A 68 7.52 -6.94 -8.13
N PHE A 69 7.17 -7.49 -6.97
CA PHE A 69 7.64 -8.82 -6.57
C PHE A 69 7.06 -9.94 -7.45
N LEU A 70 5.76 -9.91 -7.75
CA LEU A 70 5.08 -10.88 -8.61
C LEU A 70 5.42 -10.72 -10.09
N GLY A 71 5.77 -9.51 -10.53
CA GLY A 71 6.12 -9.23 -11.93
C GLY A 71 7.53 -9.69 -12.33
N PHE A 72 8.42 -9.92 -11.35
CA PHE A 72 9.80 -10.34 -11.58
C PHE A 72 10.08 -11.80 -11.21
N ASN A 73 9.49 -12.30 -10.12
CA ASN A 73 9.63 -13.71 -9.72
C ASN A 73 8.33 -14.46 -10.00
N GLY A 74 8.46 -15.75 -10.32
CA GLY A 74 7.32 -16.66 -10.42
C GLY A 74 6.62 -16.86 -9.09
N HIS A 75 5.39 -17.33 -9.18
CA HIS A 75 4.55 -17.59 -8.02
C HIS A 75 5.02 -18.79 -7.20
N PHE A 76 5.61 -19.78 -7.88
CA PHE A 76 6.32 -20.89 -7.26
C PHE A 76 7.73 -21.05 -7.83
N LEU A 77 8.65 -21.41 -6.96
CA LEU A 77 10.00 -21.84 -7.28
C LEU A 77 10.17 -23.29 -6.80
N LEU A 78 10.50 -24.17 -7.72
CA LEU A 78 10.76 -25.57 -7.45
C LEU A 78 12.27 -25.79 -7.48
N ASN A 79 12.83 -26.14 -6.33
CA ASN A 79 14.23 -26.49 -6.18
C ASN A 79 14.36 -28.02 -6.02
N PRO A 80 15.31 -28.68 -6.70
CA PRO A 80 15.56 -30.09 -6.49
C PRO A 80 16.05 -30.37 -5.06
N ILE A 81 15.60 -31.47 -4.43
CA ILE A 81 16.08 -31.88 -3.10
C ILE A 81 17.17 -32.96 -3.22
N GLU A 82 16.87 -34.05 -3.93
CA GLU A 82 17.67 -35.29 -3.85
C GLU A 82 18.59 -35.49 -5.04
N ALA A 83 18.12 -35.14 -6.24
CA ALA A 83 18.85 -35.34 -7.49
C ALA A 83 18.90 -34.04 -8.30
N PRO A 84 19.93 -33.84 -9.12
CA PRO A 84 19.95 -32.69 -10.02
C PRO A 84 18.74 -32.65 -10.96
N LEU A 85 18.44 -31.46 -11.47
CA LEU A 85 17.27 -31.22 -12.30
C LEU A 85 17.63 -31.36 -13.79
N THR A 86 18.08 -32.55 -14.17
CA THR A 86 18.40 -32.93 -15.55
C THR A 86 17.14 -33.09 -16.41
N ASP A 87 16.03 -33.52 -15.81
CA ASP A 87 14.71 -33.71 -16.43
C ASP A 87 13.84 -32.44 -16.44
N TYR A 88 14.44 -31.26 -16.25
CA TYR A 88 13.70 -30.00 -16.08
C TYR A 88 12.71 -29.72 -17.23
N LYS A 89 13.05 -30.13 -18.46
CA LYS A 89 12.18 -29.95 -19.63
C LYS A 89 10.88 -30.74 -19.49
N ASP A 90 10.98 -32.00 -19.05
CA ASP A 90 9.81 -32.87 -18.86
C ASP A 90 8.95 -32.37 -17.69
N VAL A 91 9.60 -31.89 -16.62
CA VAL A 91 8.90 -31.27 -15.47
C VAL A 91 8.15 -30.01 -15.92
N VAL A 92 8.81 -29.12 -16.68
CA VAL A 92 8.21 -27.90 -17.23
C VAL A 92 7.03 -28.22 -18.15
N GLU A 93 7.14 -29.25 -19.00
CA GLU A 93 6.05 -29.67 -19.87
C GLU A 93 4.84 -30.18 -19.07
N ARG A 94 5.07 -31.00 -18.03
CA ARG A 94 3.99 -31.47 -17.13
C ARG A 94 3.31 -30.30 -16.42
N LEU A 95 4.09 -29.36 -15.89
CA LEU A 95 3.58 -28.19 -15.18
C LEU A 95 2.79 -27.25 -16.10
N SER A 96 3.24 -27.06 -17.34
CA SER A 96 2.55 -26.22 -18.32
C SER A 96 1.19 -26.75 -18.75
N LYS A 97 0.91 -28.05 -18.52
CA LYS A 97 -0.39 -28.69 -18.80
C LYS A 97 -1.38 -28.61 -17.62
N VAL A 98 -0.94 -28.11 -16.46
CA VAL A 98 -1.80 -27.99 -15.28
C VAL A 98 -2.76 -26.80 -15.46
N PRO A 99 -4.09 -27.01 -15.33
CA PRO A 99 -5.04 -25.91 -15.38
C PRO A 99 -4.75 -24.86 -14.29
N GLY A 100 -4.64 -23.59 -14.67
CA GLY A 100 -4.29 -22.49 -13.77
C GLY A 100 -2.81 -22.10 -13.77
N VAL A 101 -1.94 -22.86 -14.47
CA VAL A 101 -0.55 -22.49 -14.73
C VAL A 101 -0.47 -21.69 -16.03
N ALA A 102 -0.05 -20.43 -15.94
CA ALA A 102 0.14 -19.55 -17.08
C ALA A 102 1.43 -19.88 -17.85
N SER A 103 2.52 -20.18 -17.13
CA SER A 103 3.78 -20.63 -17.73
C SER A 103 4.68 -21.32 -16.70
N ALA A 104 5.52 -22.24 -17.16
CA ALA A 104 6.61 -22.81 -16.37
C ALA A 104 7.91 -22.74 -17.17
N LYS A 105 9.04 -22.52 -16.51
CA LYS A 105 10.36 -22.43 -17.15
C LYS A 105 11.48 -22.83 -16.20
N GLY A 106 12.47 -23.54 -16.73
CA GLY A 106 13.70 -23.87 -16.00
C GLY A 106 14.77 -22.82 -16.27
N PHE A 107 15.52 -22.45 -15.23
CA PHE A 107 16.64 -21.54 -15.37
C PHE A 107 17.79 -21.94 -14.43
N ILE A 108 18.99 -21.46 -14.75
CA ILE A 108 20.17 -21.60 -13.91
C ILE A 108 20.32 -20.32 -13.11
N GLU A 109 20.40 -20.44 -11.78
CA GLU A 109 20.68 -19.30 -10.91
C GLU A 109 22.03 -19.49 -10.21
N GLY A 110 22.85 -18.44 -10.21
CA GLY A 110 24.14 -18.43 -9.54
C GLY A 110 24.61 -17.02 -9.18
N GLN A 111 25.47 -16.91 -8.19
CA GLN A 111 26.06 -15.64 -7.76
C GLN A 111 27.41 -15.42 -8.44
N ALA A 112 27.66 -14.21 -8.92
CA ALA A 112 28.94 -13.81 -9.51
C ALA A 112 29.28 -12.36 -9.16
N LEU A 113 30.55 -12.01 -9.26
CA LEU A 113 30.99 -10.62 -9.28
C LEU A 113 30.99 -10.13 -10.73
N VAL A 114 30.35 -9.00 -10.99
CA VAL A 114 30.39 -8.30 -12.28
C VAL A 114 31.42 -7.19 -12.17
N SER A 115 32.36 -7.13 -13.12
CA SER A 115 33.41 -6.13 -13.13
C SER A 115 33.49 -5.43 -14.49
N SER A 116 33.71 -4.13 -14.44
CA SER A 116 34.08 -3.25 -15.54
C SER A 116 35.38 -2.51 -15.20
N PRO A 117 35.96 -1.75 -16.14
CA PRO A 117 37.09 -0.88 -15.83
C PRO A 117 36.80 0.19 -14.77
N ASN A 118 35.52 0.55 -14.59
CA ASN A 118 35.10 1.64 -13.70
C ASN A 118 34.64 1.15 -12.32
N GLY A 119 34.44 -0.16 -12.13
CA GLY A 119 34.00 -0.70 -10.84
C GLY A 119 33.70 -2.20 -10.85
N ALA A 120 33.28 -2.70 -9.69
CA ALA A 120 32.79 -4.06 -9.54
C ALA A 120 31.61 -4.12 -8.56
N ALA A 121 30.69 -5.05 -8.79
CA ALA A 121 29.50 -5.24 -7.97
C ALA A 121 29.09 -6.71 -7.96
N PHE A 122 28.47 -7.16 -6.88
CA PHE A 122 27.88 -8.50 -6.82
C PHE A 122 26.58 -8.54 -7.62
N ALA A 123 26.37 -9.61 -8.39
CA ALA A 123 25.12 -9.86 -9.07
C ALA A 123 24.66 -11.31 -8.94
N LEU A 124 23.34 -11.47 -8.94
CA LEU A 124 22.64 -12.70 -9.19
C LEU A 124 22.51 -12.86 -10.71
N VAL A 125 23.15 -13.89 -11.23
CA VAL A 125 23.17 -14.23 -12.65
C VAL A 125 22.10 -15.29 -12.89
N ARG A 126 21.16 -14.99 -13.79
CA ARG A 126 20.09 -15.90 -14.22
C ARG A 126 20.29 -16.31 -15.67
N GLY A 127 20.51 -17.60 -15.87
CA GLY A 127 20.65 -18.27 -17.15
C GLY A 127 19.32 -18.76 -17.69
N MET A 128 18.78 -18.12 -18.73
CA MET A 128 17.52 -18.53 -19.35
C MET A 128 17.54 -18.30 -20.87
N ALA A 129 16.63 -18.93 -21.60
CA ALA A 129 16.50 -18.68 -23.04
C ALA A 129 15.91 -17.29 -23.29
N GLY A 130 16.33 -16.61 -24.37
CA GLY A 130 15.78 -15.29 -24.74
C GLY A 130 14.26 -15.32 -24.93
N ALA A 131 13.72 -16.40 -25.47
CA ALA A 131 12.28 -16.60 -25.60
C ALA A 131 11.53 -16.65 -24.25
N ASP A 132 12.18 -17.13 -23.19
CA ASP A 132 11.62 -17.17 -21.84
C ASP A 132 11.84 -15.86 -21.08
N LEU A 133 12.94 -15.16 -21.37
CA LEU A 133 13.23 -13.82 -20.86
C LEU A 133 12.23 -12.79 -21.40
N ALA A 134 11.88 -12.90 -22.69
CA ALA A 134 10.85 -12.09 -23.33
C ALA A 134 9.46 -12.25 -22.68
N LYS A 135 9.23 -13.37 -21.97
CA LYS A 135 8.00 -13.63 -21.21
C LYS A 135 8.07 -13.16 -19.76
N VAL A 136 9.19 -12.60 -19.29
CA VAL A 136 9.30 -12.02 -17.94
C VAL A 136 8.79 -10.58 -18.00
N PRO A 137 7.60 -10.26 -17.42
CA PRO A 137 7.01 -8.93 -17.55
C PRO A 137 7.90 -7.83 -16.96
N GLY A 138 8.58 -8.13 -15.84
CA GLY A 138 9.51 -7.20 -15.19
C GLY A 138 10.71 -6.79 -16.02
N VAL A 139 11.11 -7.58 -17.03
CA VAL A 139 12.26 -7.31 -17.90
C VAL A 139 11.80 -6.84 -19.28
N ALA A 140 11.06 -7.68 -20.01
CA ALA A 140 10.77 -7.46 -21.42
C ALA A 140 9.98 -6.17 -21.70
N LYS A 141 9.08 -5.77 -20.80
CA LYS A 141 8.30 -4.53 -20.93
C LYS A 141 9.03 -3.29 -20.41
N ASN A 142 10.16 -3.46 -19.74
CA ASN A 142 10.88 -2.38 -19.07
C ASN A 142 12.35 -2.25 -19.53
N ILE A 143 12.63 -2.64 -20.77
CA ILE A 143 13.92 -2.34 -21.41
C ILE A 143 13.99 -0.83 -21.64
N ARG A 144 15.05 -0.19 -21.16
CA ARG A 144 15.29 1.25 -21.31
C ARG A 144 16.24 1.54 -22.46
N TYR A 145 17.24 0.70 -22.63
CA TYR A 145 18.25 0.82 -23.68
C TYR A 145 18.55 -0.56 -24.27
N GLY A 146 18.79 -0.61 -25.58
CA GLY A 146 19.09 -1.85 -26.30
C GLY A 146 17.87 -2.73 -26.58
N GLY A 147 18.10 -4.04 -26.74
CA GLY A 147 17.09 -5.00 -27.15
C GLY A 147 17.46 -6.46 -26.85
N LEU A 148 16.48 -7.35 -26.92
CA LEU A 148 16.68 -8.79 -26.66
C LEU A 148 16.78 -9.63 -27.94
N GLU A 149 16.75 -9.02 -29.13
CA GLU A 149 16.76 -9.75 -30.41
C GLU A 149 18.00 -10.66 -30.54
N ASP A 150 19.17 -10.16 -30.14
CA ASP A 150 20.45 -10.88 -30.23
C ASP A 150 20.86 -11.54 -28.90
N PHE A 151 19.96 -11.62 -27.92
CA PHE A 151 20.30 -12.11 -26.58
C PHE A 151 20.94 -13.52 -26.62
N ASP A 152 20.37 -14.44 -27.41
CA ASP A 152 20.85 -15.83 -27.50
C ASP A 152 22.04 -16.04 -28.47
N ALA A 153 22.46 -15.01 -29.22
CA ALA A 153 23.39 -15.17 -30.35
C ALA A 153 24.88 -15.29 -29.93
N ALA A 154 25.27 -14.76 -28.78
CA ALA A 154 26.67 -14.72 -28.32
C ALA A 154 26.80 -14.63 -26.79
N ALA A 155 28.01 -14.33 -26.29
CA ALA A 155 28.27 -13.93 -24.91
C ALA A 155 27.66 -12.53 -24.65
N ASN A 156 26.33 -12.47 -24.65
CA ASN A 156 25.53 -11.27 -24.46
C ASN A 156 24.86 -11.30 -23.09
N ILE A 157 24.64 -10.12 -22.51
CA ILE A 157 23.89 -9.99 -21.25
C ILE A 157 22.81 -8.93 -21.33
N ALA A 158 21.75 -9.14 -20.56
CA ALA A 158 20.87 -8.07 -20.14
C ALA A 158 21.16 -7.73 -18.67
N ILE A 159 21.36 -6.46 -18.36
CA ILE A 159 21.80 -5.97 -17.05
C ILE A 159 20.78 -5.00 -16.47
N GLY A 160 20.60 -5.01 -15.15
CA GLY A 160 19.78 -3.99 -14.50
C GLY A 160 20.37 -2.59 -14.69
N LEU A 161 19.52 -1.60 -14.95
CA LEU A 161 19.92 -0.23 -15.26
C LEU A 161 20.81 0.39 -14.17
N ARG A 162 20.47 0.17 -12.89
CA ARG A 162 21.26 0.72 -11.77
C ARG A 162 22.61 0.03 -11.65
N LEU A 163 22.69 -1.28 -11.93
CA LEU A 163 23.94 -2.01 -11.95
C LEU A 163 24.84 -1.52 -13.10
N ALA A 164 24.28 -1.27 -14.29
CA ALA A 164 25.01 -0.68 -15.42
C ALA A 164 25.59 0.71 -15.06
N GLN A 165 24.77 1.56 -14.43
CA GLN A 165 25.20 2.88 -13.96
C GLN A 165 26.31 2.80 -12.91
N GLN A 166 26.20 1.90 -11.93
CA GLN A 166 27.24 1.68 -10.91
C GLN A 166 28.56 1.21 -11.53
N LEU A 167 28.48 0.37 -12.57
CA LEU A 167 29.64 -0.12 -13.32
C LEU A 167 30.12 0.88 -14.38
N GLY A 168 29.43 2.00 -14.59
CA GLY A 168 29.75 2.98 -15.64
C GLY A 168 29.83 2.35 -17.03
N VAL A 169 28.90 1.44 -17.34
CA VAL A 169 28.79 0.76 -18.64
C VAL A 169 27.44 1.05 -19.28
N THR A 170 27.40 0.97 -20.61
CA THR A 170 26.21 1.15 -21.44
C THR A 170 26.05 0.00 -22.44
N VAL A 171 24.91 -0.09 -23.13
CA VAL A 171 24.71 -1.02 -24.24
C VAL A 171 25.85 -0.93 -25.27
N GLY A 172 26.48 -2.07 -25.57
CA GLY A 172 27.65 -2.20 -26.42
C GLY A 172 28.97 -2.40 -25.66
N ASP A 173 29.02 -2.03 -24.38
CA ASP A 173 30.21 -2.21 -23.55
C ASP A 173 30.37 -3.66 -23.08
N LYS A 174 31.58 -4.00 -22.62
CA LYS A 174 31.91 -5.31 -22.08
C LYS A 174 31.99 -5.29 -20.57
N VAL A 175 31.44 -6.33 -19.94
CA VAL A 175 31.62 -6.62 -18.51
C VAL A 175 32.16 -8.03 -18.33
N THR A 176 32.89 -8.26 -17.25
CA THR A 176 33.42 -9.58 -16.91
C THR A 176 32.66 -10.16 -15.72
N LEU A 177 32.08 -11.34 -15.90
CA LEU A 177 31.51 -12.13 -14.81
C LEU A 177 32.60 -13.01 -14.20
N ILE A 178 32.65 -13.02 -12.87
CA ILE A 178 33.63 -13.76 -12.07
C ILE A 178 32.87 -14.63 -11.08
N SER A 179 32.92 -15.95 -11.28
CA SER A 179 32.35 -16.93 -10.35
C SER A 179 33.42 -17.38 -9.35
N PRO A 180 33.18 -17.28 -8.03
CA PRO A 180 34.11 -17.77 -7.02
C PRO A 180 34.16 -19.31 -6.97
N ARG A 181 33.18 -20.00 -7.57
CA ARG A 181 33.12 -21.46 -7.67
C ARG A 181 33.68 -21.90 -9.01
N GLY A 182 35.00 -21.86 -9.14
CA GLY A 182 35.70 -22.33 -10.34
C GLY A 182 36.44 -23.65 -10.14
N ALA A 183 37.41 -23.93 -11.01
CA ALA A 183 38.11 -25.22 -11.03
C ALA A 183 38.93 -25.43 -9.75
N THR A 184 38.79 -26.59 -9.15
CA THR A 184 39.58 -26.98 -7.96
C THR A 184 40.95 -27.44 -8.43
N THR A 185 42.00 -26.73 -8.03
CA THR A 185 43.40 -27.09 -8.32
C THR A 185 44.13 -27.44 -7.01
N PRO A 186 45.28 -28.14 -7.06
CA PRO A 186 46.09 -28.38 -5.86
C PRO A 186 46.53 -27.11 -5.12
N MET A 187 46.49 -25.95 -5.77
CA MET A 187 46.84 -24.63 -5.22
C MET A 187 45.63 -23.81 -4.77
N GLY A 188 44.41 -24.35 -4.84
CA GLY A 188 43.16 -23.68 -4.45
C GLY A 188 42.12 -23.62 -5.58
N VAL A 189 41.02 -22.91 -5.33
CA VAL A 189 39.94 -22.71 -6.31
C VAL A 189 40.32 -21.54 -7.22
N VAL A 190 40.50 -21.81 -8.51
CA VAL A 190 40.71 -20.76 -9.51
C VAL A 190 39.33 -20.26 -9.97
N PRO A 191 38.98 -18.97 -9.79
CA PRO A 191 37.68 -18.46 -10.20
C PRO A 191 37.49 -18.56 -11.72
N ARG A 192 36.25 -18.73 -12.17
CA ARG A 192 35.92 -18.68 -13.60
C ARG A 192 35.62 -17.25 -14.00
N LEU A 193 36.32 -16.74 -15.02
CA LEU A 193 36.12 -15.41 -15.59
C LEU A 193 35.65 -15.53 -17.03
N LYS A 194 34.59 -14.80 -17.40
CA LYS A 194 34.15 -14.68 -18.79
C LYS A 194 33.63 -13.29 -19.09
N ALA A 195 34.07 -12.72 -20.20
CA ALA A 195 33.62 -11.42 -20.67
C ALA A 195 32.37 -11.55 -21.54
N TYR A 196 31.44 -10.63 -21.34
CA TYR A 196 30.18 -10.55 -22.07
C TYR A 196 29.91 -9.12 -22.52
N THR A 197 29.10 -8.96 -23.57
CA THR A 197 28.67 -7.67 -24.12
C THR A 197 27.27 -7.31 -23.61
N VAL A 198 27.08 -6.08 -23.16
CA VAL A 198 25.77 -5.57 -22.72
C VAL A 198 24.91 -5.32 -23.95
N VAL A 199 23.78 -6.03 -24.10
CA VAL A 199 22.85 -5.84 -25.22
C VAL A 199 21.54 -5.17 -24.81
N ALA A 200 21.19 -5.23 -23.52
CA ALA A 200 20.01 -4.58 -22.99
C ALA A 200 20.21 -4.11 -21.55
N GLU A 201 19.63 -2.95 -21.24
CA GLU A 201 19.50 -2.43 -19.88
C GLU A 201 18.02 -2.37 -19.52
N PHE A 202 17.63 -3.02 -18.41
CA PHE A 202 16.24 -3.09 -17.96
C PHE A 202 16.04 -2.42 -16.60
N GLU A 203 14.82 -1.92 -16.35
CA GLU A 203 14.42 -1.35 -15.07
C GLU A 203 13.14 -2.03 -14.57
N ALA A 204 13.29 -3.05 -13.72
CA ALA A 204 12.16 -3.72 -13.09
C ALA A 204 11.38 -2.77 -12.15
N GLY A 205 12.01 -1.69 -11.69
CA GLY A 205 11.40 -0.66 -10.85
C GLY A 205 11.51 -0.95 -9.36
N MET A 206 12.39 -1.88 -8.98
CA MET A 206 12.87 -2.06 -7.61
C MET A 206 14.38 -1.91 -7.59
N SER A 207 14.89 -1.02 -6.74
CA SER A 207 16.31 -0.68 -6.69
C SER A 207 17.22 -1.89 -6.49
N VAL A 208 16.85 -2.80 -5.60
CA VAL A 208 17.61 -4.03 -5.35
C VAL A 208 17.67 -4.93 -6.58
N ILE A 209 16.58 -5.07 -7.34
CA ILE A 209 16.58 -5.89 -8.55
C ILE A 209 17.45 -5.24 -9.62
N ASP A 210 17.23 -3.95 -9.85
CA ASP A 210 17.92 -3.17 -10.88
C ASP A 210 19.42 -3.04 -10.61
N SER A 211 19.86 -3.19 -9.35
CA SER A 211 21.27 -3.07 -8.94
C SER A 211 21.98 -4.42 -8.77
N SER A 212 21.29 -5.55 -8.91
CA SER A 212 21.90 -6.85 -8.60
C SER A 212 21.54 -7.99 -9.55
N ASN A 213 20.71 -7.80 -10.58
CA ASN A 213 20.34 -8.87 -11.50
C ASN A 213 21.01 -8.73 -12.87
N VAL A 214 21.51 -9.85 -13.37
CA VAL A 214 22.06 -10.02 -14.72
C VAL A 214 21.42 -11.26 -15.34
N PHE A 215 20.99 -11.15 -16.60
CA PHE A 215 20.53 -12.28 -17.39
C PHE A 215 21.54 -12.63 -18.46
N ILE A 216 21.82 -13.92 -18.62
CA ILE A 216 22.65 -14.47 -19.68
C ILE A 216 21.92 -15.65 -20.36
N PRO A 217 22.28 -16.02 -21.60
CA PRO A 217 21.69 -17.18 -22.25
C PRO A 217 21.85 -18.46 -21.43
N PHE A 218 20.86 -19.35 -21.47
CA PHE A 218 20.88 -20.61 -20.71
C PHE A 218 22.16 -21.41 -20.96
N ARG A 219 22.57 -21.56 -22.24
CA ARG A 219 23.80 -22.27 -22.63
C ARG A 219 25.06 -21.61 -22.09
N GLU A 220 25.07 -20.30 -21.97
CA GLU A 220 26.20 -19.56 -21.41
C GLU A 220 26.29 -19.76 -19.90
N ALA A 221 25.16 -19.73 -19.19
CA ALA A 221 25.10 -20.03 -17.76
C ALA A 221 25.49 -21.47 -17.45
N ASP A 222 25.04 -22.42 -18.26
CA ASP A 222 25.37 -23.83 -18.14
C ASP A 222 26.88 -24.08 -18.15
N ASN A 223 27.57 -23.51 -19.14
CA ASN A 223 29.02 -23.56 -19.25
C ASN A 223 29.73 -22.76 -18.13
N PHE A 224 29.21 -21.58 -17.79
CA PHE A 224 29.83 -20.70 -16.80
C PHE A 224 29.75 -21.28 -15.37
N PHE A 225 28.64 -21.93 -15.01
CA PHE A 225 28.38 -22.50 -13.69
C PHE A 225 28.59 -24.02 -13.60
N ASP A 226 29.03 -24.68 -14.68
CA ASP A 226 29.33 -26.11 -14.70
C ASP A 226 28.11 -26.99 -14.39
N LYS A 227 27.00 -26.74 -15.10
CA LYS A 227 25.72 -27.42 -14.85
C LYS A 227 25.44 -28.59 -15.78
N GLU A 228 26.23 -28.81 -16.82
CA GLU A 228 26.14 -29.95 -17.74
C GLU A 228 24.71 -30.24 -18.26
N GLY A 229 23.92 -29.19 -18.50
CA GLY A 229 22.54 -29.26 -19.00
C GLY A 229 21.47 -29.28 -17.90
N GLU A 230 21.83 -29.09 -16.64
CA GLU A 230 20.91 -29.04 -15.50
C GLU A 230 20.34 -27.64 -15.26
N ALA A 231 19.05 -27.54 -14.93
CA ALA A 231 18.49 -26.31 -14.37
C ALA A 231 18.72 -26.26 -12.84
N THR A 232 18.87 -25.07 -12.27
CA THR A 232 18.95 -24.94 -10.80
C THR A 232 17.55 -24.85 -10.19
N VAL A 233 16.63 -24.18 -10.90
CA VAL A 233 15.29 -23.85 -10.41
C VAL A 233 14.27 -23.96 -11.54
N ILE A 234 13.06 -24.41 -11.24
CA ILE A 234 11.89 -24.23 -12.12
C ILE A 234 10.99 -23.16 -11.53
N GLU A 235 10.70 -22.15 -12.34
CA GLU A 235 9.79 -21.06 -12.03
C GLU A 235 8.43 -21.34 -12.64
N VAL A 236 7.35 -21.14 -11.86
CA VAL A 236 5.97 -21.33 -12.31
C VAL A 236 5.17 -20.06 -12.07
N PHE A 237 4.52 -19.57 -13.13
CA PHE A 237 3.54 -18.50 -13.10
C PHE A 237 2.14 -19.10 -13.16
N LEU A 238 1.24 -18.53 -12.38
CA LEU A 238 -0.19 -18.88 -12.33
C LEU A 238 -1.00 -17.81 -13.05
N ASP A 239 -2.17 -18.18 -13.53
CA ASP A 239 -3.15 -17.21 -14.03
C ASP A 239 -3.67 -16.29 -12.92
N ASN A 240 -3.81 -16.84 -11.70
CA ASN A 240 -4.21 -16.10 -10.51
C ASN A 240 -3.19 -16.32 -9.37
N PRO A 241 -2.40 -15.29 -9.01
CA PRO A 241 -1.43 -15.33 -7.93
C PRO A 241 -2.02 -15.55 -6.53
N ASP A 242 -3.34 -15.37 -6.33
CA ASP A 242 -4.00 -15.53 -5.03
C ASP A 242 -4.30 -16.99 -4.70
N ARG A 243 -4.31 -17.89 -5.70
CA ARG A 243 -4.65 -19.31 -5.54
C ARG A 243 -3.45 -20.19 -5.17
N ILE A 244 -2.43 -19.64 -4.50
CA ILE A 244 -1.21 -20.38 -4.12
C ILE A 244 -1.54 -21.61 -3.28
N ASP A 245 -2.39 -21.46 -2.27
CA ASP A 245 -2.68 -22.56 -1.34
C ASP A 245 -3.42 -23.72 -2.02
N GLU A 246 -4.28 -23.41 -2.99
CA GLU A 246 -5.01 -24.39 -3.80
C GLU A 246 -4.09 -25.08 -4.83
N MET A 247 -3.19 -24.31 -5.47
CA MET A 247 -2.35 -24.79 -6.55
C MET A 247 -1.12 -25.58 -6.08
N ARG A 248 -0.64 -25.32 -4.86
CA ARG A 248 0.54 -25.99 -4.29
C ARG A 248 0.49 -27.53 -4.39
N PRO A 249 -0.54 -28.23 -3.88
CA PRO A 249 -0.58 -29.69 -3.96
C PRO A 249 -0.70 -30.22 -5.40
N VAL A 250 -1.33 -29.44 -6.30
CA VAL A 250 -1.49 -29.80 -7.72
C VAL A 250 -0.13 -29.74 -8.43
N ILE A 251 0.63 -28.67 -8.18
CA ILE A 251 1.98 -28.47 -8.72
C ILE A 251 2.95 -29.50 -8.17
N GLU A 252 2.87 -29.81 -6.88
CA GLU A 252 3.69 -30.85 -6.26
C GLU A 252 3.48 -32.22 -6.90
N LYS A 253 2.22 -32.58 -7.13
CA LYS A 253 1.88 -33.82 -7.83
C LYS A 253 2.33 -33.81 -9.29
N ALA A 254 2.19 -32.69 -9.99
CA ALA A 254 2.57 -32.56 -11.40
C ALA A 254 4.09 -32.53 -11.62
N ALA A 255 4.86 -32.01 -10.66
CA ALA A 255 6.30 -32.03 -10.69
C ALA A 255 6.83 -33.48 -10.79
N GLY A 256 6.16 -34.42 -10.11
CA GLY A 256 6.40 -35.86 -10.26
C GLY A 256 7.74 -36.32 -9.70
N ARG A 257 8.37 -35.52 -8.84
CA ARG A 257 9.64 -35.81 -8.16
C ARG A 257 9.76 -35.00 -6.86
N PRO A 258 10.65 -35.39 -5.92
CA PRO A 258 10.91 -34.61 -4.72
C PRO A 258 11.52 -33.24 -5.08
N THR A 259 10.73 -32.18 -4.86
CA THR A 259 11.16 -30.79 -5.01
C THR A 259 10.74 -29.98 -3.80
N LEU A 260 11.61 -29.09 -3.36
CA LEU A 260 11.24 -28.07 -2.38
C LEU A 260 10.50 -26.97 -3.13
N ILE A 261 9.19 -26.89 -2.89
CA ILE A 261 8.33 -25.89 -3.48
C ILE A 261 8.23 -24.70 -2.53
N THR A 262 8.85 -23.58 -2.91
CA THR A 262 8.67 -22.30 -2.23
C THR A 262 7.73 -21.43 -3.04
N ASP A 263 6.83 -20.74 -2.35
CA ASP A 263 6.00 -19.71 -2.97
C ASP A 263 6.54 -18.31 -2.71
N TRP A 264 6.07 -17.34 -3.49
CA TRP A 264 6.52 -15.95 -3.40
C TRP A 264 6.34 -15.33 -2.00
N ARG A 265 5.34 -15.78 -1.21
CA ARG A 265 5.10 -15.30 0.17
C ARG A 265 6.17 -15.84 1.12
N GLN A 266 6.65 -17.06 0.88
CA GLN A 266 7.69 -17.71 1.68
C GLN A 266 9.08 -17.13 1.39
N SER A 267 9.39 -16.83 0.12
CA SER A 267 10.68 -16.27 -0.30
C SER A 267 11.03 -14.96 0.42
N ASN A 268 10.02 -14.18 0.84
CA ASN A 268 10.21 -12.96 1.63
C ASN A 268 9.28 -12.93 2.85
N ARG A 269 9.18 -14.04 3.60
CA ARG A 269 8.25 -14.18 4.72
C ARG A 269 8.33 -13.03 5.74
N THR A 270 9.54 -12.59 6.10
CA THR A 270 9.75 -11.47 7.03
C THR A 270 9.10 -10.18 6.52
N PHE A 271 9.24 -9.90 5.23
CA PHE A 271 8.68 -8.71 4.60
C PHE A 271 7.14 -8.75 4.57
N PHE A 272 6.55 -9.86 4.12
CA PHE A 272 5.10 -9.99 4.08
C PHE A 272 4.45 -10.08 5.48
N SER A 273 5.13 -10.72 6.45
CA SER A 273 4.69 -10.67 7.84
C SER A 273 4.74 -9.25 8.41
N ALA A 274 5.74 -8.45 8.05
CA ALA A 274 5.82 -7.05 8.45
C ALA A 274 4.70 -6.22 7.84
N LEU A 275 4.34 -6.45 6.57
CA LEU A 275 3.19 -5.79 5.92
C LEU A 275 1.85 -6.14 6.58
N ALA A 276 1.68 -7.37 7.07
CA ALA A 276 0.47 -7.77 7.80
C ALA A 276 0.40 -7.12 9.19
N VAL A 277 1.52 -7.07 9.92
CA VAL A 277 1.61 -6.39 11.22
C VAL A 277 1.40 -4.89 11.07
N GLU A 278 1.98 -4.29 10.03
CA GLU A 278 1.79 -2.87 9.67
C GLU A 278 0.31 -2.53 9.55
N ARG A 279 -0.47 -3.31 8.79
CA ARG A 279 -1.92 -3.07 8.63
C ARG A 279 -2.66 -3.03 9.98
N ASN A 280 -2.33 -3.94 10.88
CA ASN A 280 -2.96 -4.00 12.21
C ASN A 280 -2.57 -2.80 13.08
N VAL A 281 -1.29 -2.42 13.07
CA VAL A 281 -0.78 -1.26 13.82
C VAL A 281 -1.40 0.04 13.28
N MET A 282 -1.46 0.19 11.96
CA MET A 282 -2.10 1.33 11.32
C MET A 282 -3.57 1.41 11.72
N PHE A 283 -4.34 0.31 11.63
CA PHE A 283 -5.73 0.31 12.08
C PHE A 283 -5.89 0.79 13.54
N LEU A 284 -5.02 0.37 14.46
CA LEU A 284 -5.05 0.83 15.85
C LEU A 284 -4.76 2.34 15.98
N ILE A 285 -3.75 2.86 15.26
CA ILE A 285 -3.42 4.29 15.25
C ILE A 285 -4.59 5.10 14.67
N LEU A 286 -5.19 4.63 13.59
CA LEU A 286 -6.34 5.25 12.94
C LEU A 286 -7.55 5.29 13.88
N LEU A 287 -7.83 4.20 14.59
CA LEU A 287 -8.88 4.15 15.61
C LEU A 287 -8.64 5.21 16.70
N LEU A 288 -7.40 5.37 17.16
CA LEU A 288 -7.03 6.37 18.17
C LEU A 288 -7.24 7.81 17.65
N ILE A 289 -6.89 8.09 16.38
CA ILE A 289 -7.12 9.40 15.75
C ILE A 289 -8.62 9.72 15.72
N VAL A 290 -9.46 8.77 15.31
CA VAL A 290 -10.92 8.97 15.30
C VAL A 290 -11.46 9.18 16.71
N LEU A 291 -10.94 8.45 17.71
CA LEU A 291 -11.34 8.60 19.10
C LEU A 291 -11.01 10.01 19.63
N VAL A 292 -9.81 10.53 19.33
CA VAL A 292 -9.41 11.89 19.71
C VAL A 292 -10.32 12.94 19.05
N ALA A 293 -10.65 12.75 17.77
CA ALA A 293 -11.59 13.63 17.06
C ALA A 293 -13.00 13.59 17.68
N ALA A 294 -13.48 12.40 18.05
CA ALA A 294 -14.76 12.23 18.73
C ALA A 294 -14.79 12.91 20.12
N LEU A 295 -13.71 12.80 20.91
CA LEU A 295 -13.58 13.47 22.20
C LEU A 295 -13.57 15.01 22.07
N ASN A 296 -13.01 15.53 20.98
CA ASN A 296 -13.09 16.95 20.67
C ASN A 296 -14.55 17.40 20.46
N ILE A 297 -15.35 16.62 19.72
CA ILE A 297 -16.79 16.88 19.56
C ILE A 297 -17.50 16.85 20.92
N VAL A 298 -17.26 15.83 21.74
CA VAL A 298 -17.86 15.71 23.08
C VAL A 298 -17.58 16.97 23.90
N SER A 299 -16.31 17.38 23.97
CA SER A 299 -15.87 18.52 24.76
C SER A 299 -16.46 19.83 24.24
N GLY A 300 -16.46 20.02 22.91
CA GLY A 300 -17.04 21.21 22.29
C GLY A 300 -18.55 21.31 22.48
N MET A 301 -19.27 20.19 22.36
CA MET A 301 -20.71 20.13 22.59
C MET A 301 -21.08 20.35 24.07
N ILE A 302 -20.32 19.83 25.02
CA ILE A 302 -20.54 20.11 26.45
C ILE A 302 -20.40 21.62 26.73
N MET A 303 -19.39 22.26 26.12
CA MET A 303 -19.21 23.69 26.27
C MET A 303 -20.39 24.46 25.66
N LEU A 304 -20.85 24.09 24.46
CA LEU A 304 -22.03 24.68 23.84
C LEU A 304 -23.28 24.57 24.73
N VAL A 305 -23.48 23.43 25.38
CA VAL A 305 -24.60 23.19 26.30
C VAL A 305 -24.50 24.11 27.52
N LYS A 306 -23.30 24.31 28.09
CA LYS A 306 -23.07 25.23 29.20
C LYS A 306 -23.36 26.67 28.79
N ASP A 307 -22.83 27.11 27.67
CA ASP A 307 -23.00 28.49 27.18
C ASP A 307 -24.46 28.81 26.82
N LYS A 308 -25.23 27.81 26.34
CA LYS A 308 -26.66 27.97 26.03
C LYS A 308 -27.59 27.57 27.18
N GLY A 309 -27.08 27.34 28.39
CA GLY A 309 -27.86 26.92 29.57
C GLY A 309 -29.11 27.78 29.83
N SER A 310 -28.98 29.10 29.84
CA SER A 310 -30.11 30.02 30.06
C SER A 310 -31.15 29.97 28.94
N ALA A 311 -30.72 29.83 27.68
CA ALA A 311 -31.63 29.70 26.55
C ALA A 311 -32.40 28.37 26.57
N ILE A 312 -31.74 27.28 26.99
CA ILE A 312 -32.38 25.98 27.22
C ILE A 312 -33.43 26.10 28.33
N ALA A 313 -33.11 26.78 29.43
CA ALA A 313 -34.03 26.98 30.54
C ALA A 313 -35.30 27.73 30.12
N ILE A 314 -35.16 28.82 29.34
CA ILE A 314 -36.31 29.58 28.80
C ILE A 314 -37.18 28.70 27.89
N LEU A 315 -36.57 27.91 27.00
CA LEU A 315 -37.33 26.98 26.15
C LEU A 315 -38.09 25.94 26.98
N ARG A 316 -37.46 25.41 28.04
CA ARG A 316 -38.08 24.45 28.94
C ARG A 316 -39.22 25.04 29.77
N THR A 317 -39.12 26.30 30.21
CA THR A 317 -40.23 26.98 30.91
C THR A 317 -41.38 27.33 29.98
N MET A 318 -41.12 27.54 28.68
CA MET A 318 -42.16 27.68 27.65
C MET A 318 -42.79 26.36 27.20
N GLY A 319 -42.42 25.22 27.80
CA GLY A 319 -43.03 23.91 27.54
C GLY A 319 -42.24 22.98 26.61
N ALA A 320 -40.99 23.30 26.26
CA ALA A 320 -40.15 22.37 25.50
C ALA A 320 -39.81 21.12 26.33
N THR A 321 -40.07 19.94 25.77
CA THR A 321 -39.78 18.65 26.41
C THR A 321 -38.28 18.36 26.42
N GLN A 322 -37.82 17.50 27.33
CA GLN A 322 -36.44 16.99 27.34
C GLN A 322 -36.06 16.35 26.00
N GLY A 323 -36.99 15.62 25.37
CA GLY A 323 -36.77 15.01 24.05
C GLY A 323 -36.54 16.04 22.95
N THR A 324 -37.25 17.18 22.99
CA THR A 324 -37.06 18.29 22.05
C THR A 324 -35.66 18.90 22.19
N ILE A 325 -35.21 19.16 23.43
CA ILE A 325 -33.85 19.67 23.69
C ILE A 325 -32.80 18.67 23.21
N MET A 326 -32.96 17.38 23.54
CA MET A 326 -32.03 16.34 23.11
C MET A 326 -31.89 16.27 21.59
N ARG A 327 -32.99 16.32 20.84
CA ARG A 327 -32.97 16.30 19.37
C ARG A 327 -32.29 17.53 18.77
N VAL A 328 -32.46 18.71 19.35
CA VAL A 328 -31.78 19.94 18.89
C VAL A 328 -30.26 19.79 19.03
N PHE A 329 -29.78 19.29 20.16
CA PHE A 329 -28.33 19.09 20.37
C PHE A 329 -27.77 17.93 19.55
N LEU A 330 -28.54 16.84 19.35
CA LEU A 330 -28.18 15.77 18.42
C LEU A 330 -28.08 16.27 16.97
N LEU A 331 -29.01 17.12 16.51
CA LEU A 331 -28.95 17.71 15.18
C LEU A 331 -27.76 18.67 15.03
N THR A 332 -27.48 19.46 16.06
CA THR A 332 -26.34 20.40 16.07
C THR A 332 -25.01 19.64 15.97
N GLY A 333 -24.80 18.68 16.86
CA GLY A 333 -23.57 17.87 16.88
C GLY A 333 -23.46 16.97 15.65
N GLY A 334 -24.56 16.33 15.24
CA GLY A 334 -24.64 15.52 14.04
C GLY A 334 -24.30 16.32 12.79
N ALA A 335 -24.80 17.55 12.65
CA ALA A 335 -24.48 18.41 11.51
C ALA A 335 -22.98 18.77 11.45
N ILE A 336 -22.33 19.02 12.59
CA ILE A 336 -20.86 19.22 12.64
C ILE A 336 -20.14 17.95 12.21
N GLY A 337 -20.55 16.79 12.73
CA GLY A 337 -19.97 15.49 12.37
C GLY A 337 -20.12 15.16 10.89
N VAL A 338 -21.32 15.34 10.32
CA VAL A 338 -21.61 15.12 8.89
C VAL A 338 -20.80 16.08 8.02
N ALA A 339 -20.85 17.38 8.32
CA ALA A 339 -20.15 18.39 7.52
C ALA A 339 -18.63 18.19 7.59
N GLY A 340 -18.09 17.91 8.78
CA GLY A 340 -16.67 17.64 8.98
C GLY A 340 -16.23 16.36 8.26
N THR A 341 -17.02 15.29 8.37
CA THR A 341 -16.73 14.02 7.67
C THR A 341 -16.78 14.19 6.15
N PHE A 342 -17.78 14.90 5.63
CA PHE A 342 -17.90 15.16 4.20
C PHE A 342 -16.77 16.05 3.66
N ALA A 343 -16.45 17.15 4.37
CA ALA A 343 -15.33 18.02 4.02
C ALA A 343 -13.99 17.27 4.11
N GLY A 344 -13.82 16.43 5.13
CA GLY A 344 -12.63 15.60 5.31
C GLY A 344 -12.50 14.54 4.23
N PHE A 345 -13.60 13.92 3.82
CA PHE A 345 -13.65 13.01 2.67
C PHE A 345 -13.20 13.69 1.38
N LEU A 346 -13.75 14.87 1.06
CA LEU A 346 -13.37 15.63 -0.12
C LEU A 346 -11.91 16.08 -0.09
N LEU A 347 -11.45 16.59 1.07
CA LEU A 347 -10.07 17.03 1.25
C LEU A 347 -9.09 15.85 1.15
N GLY A 348 -9.43 14.72 1.78
CA GLY A 348 -8.65 13.49 1.70
C GLY A 348 -8.54 12.99 0.26
N LEU A 349 -9.67 12.94 -0.46
CA LEU A 349 -9.68 12.55 -1.88
C LEU A 349 -8.82 13.49 -2.74
N LEU A 350 -8.97 14.81 -2.55
CA LEU A 350 -8.21 15.82 -3.29
C LEU A 350 -6.70 15.66 -3.06
N ILE A 351 -6.27 15.48 -1.81
CA ILE A 351 -4.85 15.33 -1.46
C ILE A 351 -4.32 14.01 -2.00
N THR A 352 -5.04 12.89 -1.83
CA THR A 352 -4.60 11.57 -2.30
C THR A 352 -4.40 11.57 -3.82
N LEU A 353 -5.32 12.15 -4.58
CA LEU A 353 -5.22 12.22 -6.05
C LEU A 353 -4.04 13.10 -6.52
N ASN A 354 -3.57 14.02 -5.68
CA ASN A 354 -2.48 14.95 -6.00
C ASN A 354 -1.21 14.68 -5.19
N VAL A 355 -1.08 13.51 -4.54
CA VAL A 355 -0.03 13.26 -3.55
C VAL A 355 1.37 13.40 -4.15
N GLU A 356 1.57 12.93 -5.39
CA GLU A 356 2.86 13.00 -6.08
C GLU A 356 3.21 14.44 -6.46
N SER A 357 2.23 15.23 -6.92
CA SER A 357 2.43 16.66 -7.20
C SER A 357 2.77 17.44 -5.94
N ILE A 358 2.12 17.12 -4.82
CA ILE A 358 2.42 17.71 -3.50
C ILE A 358 3.83 17.33 -3.05
N ARG A 359 4.22 16.06 -3.19
CA ARG A 359 5.58 15.58 -2.90
C ARG A 359 6.64 16.35 -3.69
N GLN A 360 6.43 16.51 -5.00
CA GLN A 360 7.36 17.24 -5.87
C GLN A 360 7.45 18.73 -5.50
N PHE A 361 6.31 19.36 -5.20
CA PHE A 361 6.27 20.75 -4.74
C PHE A 361 7.06 20.92 -3.43
N LEU A 362 6.81 20.05 -2.44
CA LEU A 362 7.52 20.09 -1.16
C LEU A 362 9.01 19.82 -1.35
N SER A 363 9.39 18.86 -2.20
CA SER A 363 10.79 18.55 -2.49
C SER A 363 11.53 19.72 -3.12
N ARG A 364 10.88 20.48 -4.02
CA ARG A 364 11.44 21.73 -4.58
C ARG A 364 11.59 22.82 -3.52
N LEU A 365 10.64 22.90 -2.58
CA LEU A 365 10.64 23.90 -1.51
C LEU A 365 11.72 23.62 -0.45
N THR A 366 11.89 22.36 -0.06
CA THR A 366 12.88 21.96 0.97
C THR A 366 14.28 21.71 0.40
N GLY A 367 14.43 21.60 -0.92
CA GLY A 367 15.71 21.30 -1.56
C GLY A 367 16.20 19.88 -1.28
N THR A 368 15.32 19.00 -0.80
CA THR A 368 15.64 17.61 -0.42
C THR A 368 14.74 16.62 -1.15
N THR A 369 15.29 15.43 -1.47
CA THR A 369 14.50 14.32 -2.01
C THR A 369 13.73 13.65 -0.88
N LEU A 370 12.51 14.12 -0.62
CA LEU A 370 11.64 13.62 0.45
C LEU A 370 11.35 12.11 0.36
N PHE A 371 11.44 11.53 -0.84
CA PHE A 371 11.24 10.11 -1.07
C PHE A 371 12.34 9.61 -2.00
N SER A 372 13.37 9.00 -1.43
CA SER A 372 14.52 8.49 -2.17
C SER A 372 14.26 7.04 -2.60
N PRO A 373 14.41 6.70 -3.89
CA PRO A 373 14.22 5.34 -4.38
C PRO A 373 15.16 4.31 -3.73
N GLU A 374 16.28 4.75 -3.17
CA GLU A 374 17.27 3.89 -2.51
C GLU A 374 16.76 3.36 -1.16
N LEU A 375 15.99 4.16 -0.42
CA LEU A 375 15.47 3.77 0.90
C LEU A 375 14.10 3.10 0.82
N TYR A 376 13.27 3.54 -0.12
CA TYR A 376 11.88 3.10 -0.22
C TYR A 376 11.61 2.10 -1.35
N PHE A 377 12.66 1.72 -2.09
CA PHE A 377 12.62 0.75 -3.20
C PHE A 377 11.73 1.12 -4.40
N LEU A 378 11.01 2.24 -4.35
CA LEU A 378 10.07 2.70 -5.38
C LEU A 378 10.49 4.06 -5.96
N SER A 379 10.29 4.24 -7.27
CA SER A 379 10.67 5.46 -8.00
C SER A 379 9.68 6.63 -7.86
N GLN A 380 8.43 6.34 -7.49
CA GLN A 380 7.35 7.32 -7.30
C GLN A 380 6.57 7.00 -6.03
N LEU A 381 5.87 7.97 -5.43
CA LEU A 381 5.03 7.72 -4.26
C LEU A 381 3.67 7.19 -4.72
N PRO A 382 3.36 5.89 -4.52
CA PRO A 382 2.08 5.34 -4.93
C PRO A 382 1.00 5.74 -3.94
N ALA A 383 -0.17 6.09 -4.46
CA ALA A 383 -1.40 6.18 -3.67
C ALA A 383 -2.55 5.60 -4.48
N VAL A 384 -3.18 4.56 -3.95
CA VAL A 384 -4.32 3.90 -4.58
C VAL A 384 -5.52 4.03 -3.65
N LEU A 385 -6.62 4.53 -4.21
CA LEU A 385 -7.87 4.67 -3.50
C LEU A 385 -8.63 3.34 -3.54
N ASP A 386 -8.73 2.67 -2.40
CA ASP A 386 -9.68 1.60 -2.19
C ASP A 386 -11.01 2.19 -1.71
N TRP A 387 -12.03 2.16 -2.57
CA TRP A 387 -13.36 2.70 -2.26
C TRP A 387 -14.04 1.99 -1.09
N HIS A 388 -13.75 0.71 -0.86
CA HIS A 388 -14.27 -0.02 0.28
C HIS A 388 -13.64 0.47 1.59
N GLU A 389 -12.33 0.70 1.60
CA GLU A 389 -11.64 1.28 2.77
C GLU A 389 -12.12 2.71 3.04
N VAL A 390 -12.22 3.54 2.01
CA VAL A 390 -12.70 4.92 2.13
C VAL A 390 -14.14 4.97 2.64
N ALA A 391 -15.03 4.12 2.12
CA ALA A 391 -16.40 4.01 2.60
C ALA A 391 -16.46 3.56 4.07
N THR A 392 -15.63 2.59 4.45
CA THR A 392 -15.56 2.07 5.82
C THR A 392 -15.09 3.14 6.81
N ILE A 393 -14.02 3.87 6.47
CA ILE A 393 -13.49 4.97 7.30
C ILE A 393 -14.53 6.07 7.46
N THR A 394 -15.14 6.49 6.35
CA THR A 394 -16.17 7.55 6.35
C THR A 394 -17.37 7.13 7.20
N MET A 395 -17.80 5.87 7.10
CA MET A 395 -18.91 5.33 7.89
C MET A 395 -18.56 5.24 9.38
N ILE A 396 -17.37 4.75 9.74
CA ILE A 396 -16.90 4.68 11.14
C ILE A 396 -16.81 6.08 11.74
N ALA A 397 -16.21 7.04 11.02
CA ALA A 397 -16.10 8.42 11.47
C ALA A 397 -17.48 9.07 11.66
N PHE A 398 -18.40 8.83 10.71
CA PHE A 398 -19.78 9.30 10.81
C PHE A 398 -20.48 8.72 12.05
N VAL A 399 -20.44 7.39 12.25
CA VAL A 399 -21.06 6.72 13.39
C VAL A 399 -20.46 7.19 14.71
N LEU A 400 -19.13 7.26 14.82
CA LEU A 400 -18.46 7.71 16.04
C LEU A 400 -18.75 9.19 16.33
N SER A 401 -18.83 10.04 15.31
CA SER A 401 -19.23 11.44 15.48
C SER A 401 -20.66 11.55 16.01
N LEU A 402 -21.58 10.72 15.51
CA LEU A 402 -22.96 10.69 16.00
C LEU A 402 -23.02 10.17 17.44
N LEU A 403 -22.29 9.10 17.75
CA LEU A 403 -22.22 8.52 19.08
C LEU A 403 -21.64 9.53 20.10
N ALA A 404 -20.61 10.27 19.72
CA ALA A 404 -20.01 11.32 20.54
C ALA A 404 -21.02 12.42 20.93
N THR A 405 -22.04 12.65 20.12
CA THR A 405 -23.04 13.70 20.38
C THR A 405 -24.16 13.28 21.33
N LEU A 406 -24.35 11.97 21.55
CA LEU A 406 -25.40 11.44 22.42
C LEU A 406 -25.23 11.89 23.88
N TYR A 407 -24.03 11.75 24.43
CA TYR A 407 -23.77 12.09 25.84
C TYR A 407 -24.00 13.59 26.14
N PRO A 408 -23.43 14.54 25.36
CA PRO A 408 -23.72 15.96 25.54
C PRO A 408 -25.20 16.32 25.34
N ALA A 409 -25.87 15.71 24.35
CA ALA A 409 -27.27 16.00 24.08
C ALA A 409 -28.20 15.53 25.23
N TRP A 410 -27.92 14.35 25.79
CA TRP A 410 -28.61 13.86 26.99
C TRP A 410 -28.36 14.79 28.18
N LYS A 411 -27.11 15.23 28.37
CA LYS A 411 -26.75 16.17 29.44
C LYS A 411 -27.52 17.50 29.31
N ALA A 412 -27.65 18.03 28.09
CA ALA A 412 -28.42 19.25 27.81
C ALA A 412 -29.90 19.11 28.19
N ALA A 413 -30.52 17.98 27.85
CA ALA A 413 -31.91 17.69 28.16
C ALA A 413 -32.16 17.54 29.67
N SER A 414 -31.16 17.08 30.42
CA SER A 414 -31.23 16.88 31.87
C SER A 414 -31.05 18.15 32.72
N LEU A 415 -30.82 19.33 32.11
CA LEU A 415 -30.63 20.58 32.85
C LEU A 415 -31.93 21.04 33.55
N ASP A 416 -31.81 21.43 34.83
CA ASP A 416 -32.89 22.02 35.61
C ASP A 416 -33.10 23.50 35.21
N PRO A 417 -34.28 23.88 34.69
CA PRO A 417 -34.56 25.27 34.30
C PRO A 417 -34.43 26.26 35.46
N VAL A 418 -34.81 25.85 36.69
CA VAL A 418 -34.84 26.73 37.86
C VAL A 418 -33.41 27.05 38.33
N GLU A 419 -32.54 26.05 38.35
CA GLU A 419 -31.15 26.22 38.76
C GLU A 419 -30.35 27.07 37.75
N GLN A 420 -30.65 26.93 36.45
CA GLN A 420 -30.00 27.72 35.39
C GLN A 420 -30.43 29.18 35.40
N LEU A 421 -31.72 29.47 35.59
CA LEU A 421 -32.22 30.85 35.68
C LEU A 421 -31.77 31.57 36.98
N ARG A 422 -31.39 30.81 38.02
CA ARG A 422 -30.81 31.38 39.26
C ARG A 422 -29.31 31.69 39.14
N ARG A 423 -28.62 31.09 38.16
CA ARG A 423 -27.16 31.23 37.94
C ARG A 423 -26.80 32.15 36.76
N GLY A 424 -27.77 32.47 35.89
CA GLY A 424 -27.63 33.48 34.84
C GLY A 424 -27.98 34.87 35.34
#